data_AF-A0A0F9GUN2-F1
#
_entry.id   AF-A0A0F9GUN2-F1
#
_cell.length_a   1.000
_cell.length_b   1.000
_cell.length_c   1.000
_cell.angle_alpha   90.00
_cell.angle_beta   90.00
_cell.angle_gamma   90.00
#
_symmetry.space_group_name_H-M   'P 1'
#
loop_
_entity.id
_entity.type
_entity.pdbx_description
1 polymer ?
#
loop_
_entity_poly.entity_id
_entity_poly.type
_entity_poly.pdbx_seq_one_letter_code
_entity_poly.pdbx_strand_id
1 'polypeptide(L)'
;MFTVQELENIANTTLDFHMKGEVHKQAIQDKPFLRRMKAKQRKFPGGKEKITKRAKGVYTTTIQGFTHDDVVSYTNPANIKQAEYVWKEIHAGIQVTLTELKTGGISVDDSLAGENTSSHSRSDVIRLADIFADKLEDMSEGYARGMNDMFIKDGTQDSKQAPGMRSIILNDPTTATVVGGIDQQANTWWRNRAVLSISTSQPSDLLIINTLETERRQLRRFGGRPRVAYCGSEWLDAMNAEVKAKGT
;
A
#
# COMPACT_ATOMS: atom_id res chain seq x y z
N MET A 1 3.37 -36.04 -9.29
CA MET A 1 3.31 -35.61 -10.70
C MET A 1 3.68 -34.15 -10.70
N PHE A 2 4.72 -33.74 -11.43
CA PHE A 2 5.07 -32.32 -11.51
C PHE A 2 3.91 -31.55 -12.12
N THR A 3 3.65 -30.33 -11.61
CA THR A 3 2.81 -29.41 -12.37
C THR A 3 3.55 -29.00 -13.64
N VAL A 4 2.82 -28.68 -14.71
CA VAL A 4 3.42 -28.25 -15.98
C VAL A 4 4.37 -27.06 -15.78
N GLN A 5 4.00 -26.16 -14.86
CA GLN A 5 4.75 -24.95 -14.55
C GLN A 5 6.06 -25.23 -13.80
N GLU A 6 6.10 -26.23 -12.91
CA GLU A 6 7.34 -26.67 -12.25
C GLU A 6 8.32 -27.34 -13.23
N LEU A 7 7.81 -28.12 -14.18
CA LEU A 7 8.63 -28.74 -15.25
C LEU A 7 9.24 -27.69 -16.19
N GLU A 8 8.47 -26.69 -16.58
CA GLU A 8 8.97 -25.58 -17.42
C GLU A 8 10.02 -24.73 -16.68
N ASN A 9 9.83 -24.47 -15.39
CA ASN A 9 10.81 -23.74 -14.59
C ASN A 9 12.13 -24.51 -14.47
N ILE A 10 12.06 -25.84 -14.27
CA ILE A 10 13.24 -26.71 -14.22
C ILE A 10 13.96 -26.73 -15.58
N ALA A 11 13.21 -26.85 -16.68
CA ALA A 11 13.79 -26.86 -18.03
C ALA A 11 14.50 -25.54 -18.39
N ASN A 12 13.94 -24.40 -17.98
CA ASN A 12 14.55 -23.09 -18.23
C ASN A 12 15.76 -22.80 -17.32
N THR A 13 15.83 -23.42 -16.14
CA THR A 13 16.96 -23.26 -15.20
C THR A 13 18.11 -24.24 -15.50
N THR A 14 17.87 -25.34 -16.22
CA THR A 14 18.93 -26.20 -16.76
C THR A 14 19.63 -25.51 -17.93
N LEU A 15 20.71 -24.78 -17.63
CA LEU A 15 21.48 -24.01 -18.60
C LEU A 15 22.17 -24.88 -19.66
N ASP A 16 21.80 -24.70 -20.93
CA ASP A 16 22.66 -25.00 -22.07
C ASP A 16 23.94 -24.16 -22.00
N PHE A 17 25.08 -24.69 -22.44
CA PHE A 17 26.42 -24.10 -22.24
C PHE A 17 26.56 -22.64 -22.73
N HIS A 18 25.69 -22.20 -23.65
CA HIS A 18 25.67 -20.86 -24.24
C HIS A 18 24.77 -19.85 -23.50
N MET A 19 23.92 -20.28 -22.55
CA MET A 19 22.95 -19.42 -21.85
C MET A 19 23.46 -18.88 -20.50
N LYS A 20 24.77 -18.91 -20.27
CA LYS A 20 25.38 -18.58 -18.98
C LYS A 20 25.20 -17.10 -18.61
N GLY A 21 24.41 -16.80 -17.58
CA GLY A 21 24.19 -15.45 -17.06
C GLY A 21 22.95 -15.34 -16.18
N GLU A 22 22.76 -14.21 -15.49
CA GLU A 22 21.54 -13.94 -14.73
C GLU A 22 20.33 -13.79 -15.67
N VAL A 23 19.17 -14.30 -15.24
CA VAL A 23 17.92 -14.20 -16.00
C VAL A 23 17.52 -12.72 -16.12
N HIS A 24 17.22 -12.27 -17.34
CA HIS A 24 16.84 -10.89 -17.60
C HIS A 24 15.40 -10.60 -17.16
N LYS A 25 15.23 -9.58 -16.31
CA LYS A 25 13.97 -9.23 -15.67
C LYS A 25 13.23 -8.15 -16.47
N GLN A 26 12.15 -8.51 -17.15
CA GLN A 26 11.41 -7.58 -18.01
C GLN A 26 10.21 -6.91 -17.32
N ALA A 27 9.67 -7.54 -16.27
CA ALA A 27 8.39 -7.13 -15.70
C ALA A 27 8.50 -6.23 -14.45
N ILE A 28 9.70 -6.01 -13.91
CA ILE A 28 9.88 -5.28 -12.65
C ILE A 28 9.40 -3.84 -12.79
N GLN A 29 8.49 -3.44 -11.91
CA GLN A 29 7.96 -2.09 -11.84
C GLN A 29 8.37 -1.42 -10.53
N ASP A 30 8.64 -0.13 -10.62
CA ASP A 30 8.90 0.72 -9.46
C ASP A 30 7.65 0.84 -8.57
N LYS A 31 7.87 0.75 -7.25
CA LYS A 31 6.79 0.79 -6.25
C LYS A 31 6.99 1.99 -5.31
N PRO A 32 6.88 3.24 -5.81
CA PRO A 32 7.19 4.44 -5.03
C PRO A 32 6.25 4.62 -3.82
N PHE A 33 4.98 4.21 -3.98
CA PHE A 33 3.98 4.24 -2.92
C PHE A 33 4.36 3.32 -1.75
N LEU A 34 4.60 2.04 -2.04
CA LEU A 34 5.04 1.06 -1.05
C LEU A 34 6.33 1.49 -0.34
N ARG A 35 7.32 1.98 -1.09
CA ARG A 35 8.58 2.49 -0.52
C ARG A 35 8.34 3.58 0.52
N ARG A 36 7.45 4.54 0.23
CA ARG A 36 7.11 5.62 1.17
C ARG A 36 6.33 5.13 2.38
N MET A 37 5.44 4.16 2.20
CA MET A 37 4.69 3.57 3.32
C MET A 37 5.61 2.78 4.25
N LYS A 38 6.48 1.94 3.71
CA LYS A 38 7.51 1.22 4.48
C LYS A 38 8.44 2.18 5.23
N ALA A 39 8.87 3.28 4.59
CA ALA A 39 9.70 4.30 5.25
C ALA A 39 9.01 5.00 6.44
N LYS A 40 7.67 4.96 6.52
CA LYS A 40 6.88 5.51 7.63
C LYS A 40 6.30 4.45 8.56
N GLN A 41 6.67 3.19 8.36
CA GLN A 41 6.21 2.09 9.20
C GLN A 41 6.70 2.30 10.64
N ARG A 42 5.84 2.01 11.60
CA ARG A 42 6.16 2.05 13.02
C ARG A 42 5.84 0.71 13.65
N LYS A 43 6.68 0.30 14.59
CA LYS A 43 6.39 -0.85 15.45
C LYS A 43 5.30 -0.45 16.44
N PHE A 44 4.35 -1.34 16.67
CA PHE A 44 3.35 -1.20 17.72
C PHE A 44 3.39 -2.46 18.59
N PRO A 45 3.21 -2.35 19.92
CA PRO A 45 3.09 -3.53 20.77
C PRO A 45 1.79 -4.25 20.42
N GLY A 46 1.84 -5.58 20.32
CA GLY A 46 0.65 -6.41 20.11
C GLY A 46 -0.33 -6.19 21.26
N GLY A 47 -1.39 -5.42 21.01
CA GLY A 47 -2.48 -5.16 21.95
C GLY A 47 -3.79 -5.81 21.50
N LYS A 48 -4.85 -5.67 22.29
CA LYS A 48 -6.18 -6.22 21.98
C LYS A 48 -6.67 -5.74 20.60
N GLU A 49 -7.01 -6.69 19.73
CA GLU A 49 -7.69 -6.68 18.41
C GLU A 49 -7.55 -5.50 17.44
N LYS A 50 -7.48 -4.25 17.89
CA LYS A 50 -7.56 -3.04 17.07
C LYS A 50 -6.47 -2.03 17.38
N ILE A 51 -6.00 -1.38 16.32
CA ILE A 51 -5.21 -0.15 16.37
C ILE A 51 -6.19 1.01 16.44
N THR A 52 -6.14 1.79 17.52
CA THR A 52 -7.07 2.90 17.75
C THR A 52 -6.37 4.26 17.66
N LYS A 53 -7.10 5.25 17.14
CA LYS A 53 -6.67 6.65 17.08
C LYS A 53 -7.81 7.58 17.47
N ARG A 54 -7.56 8.48 18.41
CA ARG A 54 -8.57 9.44 18.88
C ARG A 54 -8.68 10.61 17.90
N ALA A 55 -9.90 11.08 17.68
CA ALA A 55 -10.22 12.20 16.81
C ALA A 55 -11.30 13.11 17.47
N LYS A 56 -11.27 14.41 17.16
CA LYS A 56 -12.25 15.39 17.64
C LYS A 56 -12.37 16.49 16.59
N GLY A 57 -13.60 16.76 16.14
CA GLY A 57 -13.88 17.90 15.25
C GLY A 57 -14.96 18.85 15.76
N VAL A 58 -15.59 18.56 16.89
CA VAL A 58 -16.62 19.42 17.49
C VAL A 58 -16.09 20.07 18.76
N TYR A 59 -16.26 21.39 18.84
CA TYR A 59 -15.91 22.22 20.00
C TYR A 59 -17.20 22.90 20.48
N THR A 60 -17.59 22.62 21.72
CA THR A 60 -18.88 23.06 22.29
C THR A 60 -18.75 24.27 23.22
N THR A 61 -17.55 24.57 23.69
CA THR A 61 -17.26 25.76 24.50
C THR A 61 -16.94 26.94 23.59
N THR A 62 -17.50 28.10 23.88
CA THR A 62 -17.24 29.36 23.16
C THR A 62 -17.03 30.50 24.16
N ILE A 63 -16.61 31.66 23.65
CA ILE A 63 -16.50 32.90 24.44
C ILE A 63 -17.91 33.45 24.74
N GLN A 64 -18.13 33.87 25.98
CA GLN A 64 -19.29 34.65 26.39
C GLN A 64 -18.78 35.95 27.03
N GLY A 65 -19.14 37.09 26.44
CA GLY A 65 -18.96 38.39 27.08
C GLY A 65 -20.00 38.57 28.17
N PHE A 66 -19.65 39.26 29.26
CA PHE A 66 -20.55 39.54 30.36
C PHE A 66 -20.31 40.95 30.90
N THR A 67 -21.35 41.58 31.45
CA THR A 67 -21.27 42.85 32.18
C THR A 67 -22.13 42.80 33.45
N HIS A 68 -21.74 43.55 34.49
CA HIS A 68 -22.44 43.57 35.78
C HIS A 68 -22.78 42.17 36.33
N ASP A 69 -24.05 41.90 36.59
CA ASP A 69 -24.61 40.68 37.20
C ASP A 69 -25.12 39.67 36.17
N ASP A 70 -24.67 39.77 34.92
CA ASP A 70 -24.98 38.82 33.86
C ASP A 70 -24.63 37.38 34.24
N VAL A 71 -25.58 36.46 34.05
CA VAL A 71 -25.37 35.03 34.27
C VAL A 71 -24.53 34.45 33.13
N VAL A 72 -23.36 33.91 33.48
CA VAL A 72 -22.48 33.21 32.54
C VAL A 72 -22.78 31.70 32.54
N SER A 73 -22.89 31.13 31.34
CA SER A 73 -23.16 29.71 31.15
C SER A 73 -21.89 28.88 30.98
N TYR A 74 -21.93 27.63 31.43
CA TYR A 74 -20.83 26.68 31.31
C TYR A 74 -21.29 25.44 30.53
N THR A 75 -20.45 24.97 29.62
CA THR A 75 -20.68 23.76 28.84
C THR A 75 -19.60 22.73 29.12
N ASN A 76 -19.98 21.47 29.31
CA ASN A 76 -19.03 20.36 29.47
C ASN A 76 -18.73 19.68 28.12
N PRO A 77 -17.49 19.76 27.58
CA PRO A 77 -17.18 19.19 26.27
C PRO A 77 -16.97 17.66 26.31
N ALA A 78 -17.77 16.91 25.56
CA ALA A 78 -17.73 15.44 25.48
C ALA A 78 -17.68 14.90 24.03
N ASN A 79 -16.75 15.40 23.20
CA ASN A 79 -16.78 15.20 21.74
C ASN A 79 -15.68 14.29 21.17
N ILE A 80 -14.97 13.53 22.01
CA ILE A 80 -13.88 12.64 21.54
C ILE A 80 -14.50 11.40 20.87
N LYS A 81 -14.03 11.11 19.66
CA LYS A 81 -14.34 9.88 18.91
C LYS A 81 -13.07 9.02 18.75
N GLN A 82 -13.22 7.73 18.50
CA GLN A 82 -12.11 6.81 18.26
C GLN A 82 -12.28 6.18 16.89
N ALA A 83 -11.24 6.30 16.06
CA ALA A 83 -11.11 5.55 14.83
C ALA A 83 -10.38 4.23 15.13
N GLU A 84 -10.88 3.11 14.63
CA GLU A 84 -10.38 1.78 14.95
C GLU A 84 -10.13 0.94 13.69
N TYR A 85 -9.02 0.23 13.65
CA TYR A 85 -8.64 -0.66 12.56
C TYR A 85 -8.12 -2.00 13.11
N VAL A 86 -8.64 -3.11 12.59
CA VAL A 86 -8.20 -4.46 12.99
C VAL A 86 -6.84 -4.76 12.36
N TRP A 87 -5.88 -5.25 13.15
CA TRP A 87 -4.59 -5.67 12.62
C TRP A 87 -4.72 -7.03 11.92
N LYS A 88 -3.86 -7.27 10.93
CA LYS A 88 -3.89 -8.48 10.08
C LYS A 88 -2.47 -9.02 9.91
N GLU A 89 -2.37 -10.32 9.74
CA GLU A 89 -1.11 -11.02 9.46
C GLU A 89 -1.00 -11.28 7.96
N ILE A 90 0.16 -10.95 7.39
CA ILE A 90 0.44 -11.12 5.96
C ILE A 90 1.65 -12.03 5.82
N HIS A 91 1.52 -13.09 5.01
CA HIS A 91 2.53 -14.10 4.77
C HIS A 91 2.85 -14.20 3.27
N ALA A 92 4.13 -14.36 2.95
CA ALA A 92 4.60 -14.86 1.67
C ALA A 92 5.62 -15.97 1.95
N GLY A 93 5.54 -17.05 1.20
CA GLY A 93 6.42 -18.20 1.36
C GLY A 93 6.74 -18.84 0.02
N ILE A 94 7.84 -19.59 0.00
CA ILE A 94 8.27 -20.43 -1.13
C ILE A 94 8.17 -21.89 -0.74
N GLN A 95 7.93 -22.73 -1.73
CA GLN A 95 8.04 -24.18 -1.59
C GLN A 95 9.14 -24.69 -2.51
N VAL A 96 9.89 -25.66 -1.99
CA VAL A 96 10.89 -26.41 -2.75
C VAL A 96 10.67 -27.88 -2.44
N THR A 97 10.69 -28.71 -3.47
CA THR A 97 10.47 -30.16 -3.31
C THR A 97 11.80 -30.91 -3.27
N LEU A 98 11.84 -32.04 -2.56
CA LEU A 98 13.03 -32.90 -2.54
C LEU A 98 13.43 -33.39 -3.94
N THR A 99 12.46 -33.59 -4.82
CA THR A 99 12.72 -33.98 -6.21
C THR A 99 13.38 -32.85 -6.99
N GLU A 100 12.95 -31.60 -6.79
CA GLU A 100 13.57 -30.41 -7.38
C GLU A 100 15.04 -30.26 -6.91
N LEU A 101 15.31 -30.51 -5.63
CA LEU A 101 16.67 -30.53 -5.09
C LEU A 101 17.54 -31.64 -5.70
N LYS A 102 16.98 -32.85 -5.86
CA LYS A 102 17.67 -33.99 -6.48
C LYS A 102 17.97 -33.75 -7.96
N THR A 103 17.02 -33.19 -8.71
CA THR A 103 17.24 -32.80 -10.12
C THR A 103 18.25 -31.65 -10.23
N GLY A 104 18.30 -30.76 -9.24
CA GLY A 104 19.32 -29.72 -9.08
C GLY A 104 20.69 -30.21 -8.60
N GLY A 105 20.87 -31.52 -8.39
CA GLY A 105 22.15 -32.12 -8.01
C GLY A 105 22.44 -32.19 -6.51
N ILE A 106 21.45 -32.01 -5.62
CA ILE A 106 21.59 -32.25 -4.18
C ILE A 106 21.05 -33.63 -3.80
N SER A 107 21.89 -34.45 -3.16
CA SER A 107 21.42 -35.59 -2.38
C SER A 107 21.05 -35.15 -0.97
N VAL A 108 19.78 -35.32 -0.60
CA VAL A 108 19.28 -35.11 0.76
C VAL A 108 19.12 -36.47 1.41
N ASP A 109 19.94 -36.76 2.42
CA ASP A 109 19.84 -37.96 3.25
C ASP A 109 19.15 -37.59 4.56
N ASP A 110 17.92 -38.06 4.74
CA ASP A 110 17.14 -37.87 5.96
C ASP A 110 17.53 -38.97 6.96
N SER A 111 18.42 -38.64 7.90
CA SER A 111 18.85 -39.57 8.95
C SER A 111 18.22 -39.19 10.29
N LEU A 112 17.65 -40.19 10.98
CA LEU A 112 17.05 -40.07 12.32
C LEU A 112 18.01 -39.52 13.40
N ALA A 113 19.30 -39.35 13.10
CA ALA A 113 20.35 -38.92 14.03
C ALA A 113 21.07 -37.62 13.63
N GLY A 114 20.59 -36.90 12.60
CA GLY A 114 21.16 -35.62 12.19
C GLY A 114 21.17 -35.42 10.68
N GLU A 115 20.91 -34.18 10.27
CA GLU A 115 20.91 -33.73 8.88
C GLU A 115 22.36 -33.66 8.36
N ASN A 116 22.74 -34.58 7.48
CA ASN A 116 24.05 -34.55 6.80
C ASN A 116 23.86 -34.15 5.34
N THR A 117 24.44 -33.00 4.96
CA THR A 117 24.52 -32.56 3.57
C THR A 117 25.93 -32.82 3.04
N SER A 118 26.06 -33.56 1.94
CA SER A 118 27.35 -33.73 1.24
C SER A 118 27.40 -32.81 0.04
N SER A 119 28.43 -31.95 -0.05
CA SER A 119 28.60 -31.04 -1.19
C SER A 119 28.97 -31.79 -2.47
N HIS A 120 28.17 -31.64 -3.51
CA HIS A 120 28.51 -32.08 -4.87
C HIS A 120 29.48 -31.09 -5.54
N SER A 121 29.91 -31.39 -6.77
CA SER A 121 30.95 -30.65 -7.50
C SER A 121 30.69 -29.13 -7.55
N ARG A 122 31.74 -28.33 -7.70
CA ARG A 122 31.66 -26.85 -7.69
C ARG A 122 30.67 -26.29 -8.74
N SER A 123 30.40 -27.02 -9.82
CA SER A 123 29.39 -26.66 -10.85
C SER A 123 27.95 -26.92 -10.42
N ASP A 124 27.69 -27.95 -9.61
CA ASP A 124 26.34 -28.27 -9.13
C ASP A 124 25.90 -27.31 -8.02
N VAL A 125 26.85 -26.89 -7.17
CA VAL A 125 26.63 -25.85 -6.16
C VAL A 125 26.28 -24.49 -6.79
N ILE A 126 26.83 -24.17 -7.95
CA ILE A 126 26.53 -22.92 -8.67
C ILE A 126 25.09 -22.93 -9.20
N ARG A 127 24.69 -24.01 -9.90
CA ARG A 127 23.32 -24.14 -10.45
C ARG A 127 22.24 -24.08 -9.36
N LEU A 128 22.54 -24.63 -8.19
CA LEU A 128 21.64 -24.58 -7.04
C LEU A 128 21.48 -23.16 -6.48
N ALA A 129 22.59 -22.46 -6.30
CA ALA A 129 22.57 -21.08 -5.85
C ALA A 129 21.72 -20.22 -6.78
N ASP A 130 21.76 -20.50 -8.09
CA ASP A 130 20.97 -19.82 -9.10
C ASP A 130 19.45 -20.09 -8.94
N ILE A 131 19.03 -21.36 -8.72
CA ILE A 131 17.61 -21.71 -8.54
C ILE A 131 17.03 -21.14 -7.24
N PHE A 132 17.76 -21.24 -6.13
CA PHE A 132 17.30 -20.68 -4.86
C PHE A 132 17.29 -19.14 -4.88
N ALA A 133 18.27 -18.51 -5.53
CA ALA A 133 18.28 -17.07 -5.72
C ALA A 133 17.06 -16.61 -6.53
N ASP A 134 16.71 -17.32 -7.61
CA ASP A 134 15.53 -17.03 -8.44
C ASP A 134 14.23 -17.13 -7.62
N LYS A 135 14.03 -18.23 -6.88
CA LYS A 135 12.84 -18.38 -6.02
C LYS A 135 12.75 -17.32 -4.93
N LEU A 136 13.87 -16.97 -4.29
CA LEU A 136 13.90 -15.93 -3.26
C LEU A 136 13.61 -14.55 -3.85
N GLU A 137 14.12 -14.29 -5.06
CA GLU A 137 13.84 -13.07 -5.78
C GLU A 137 12.35 -12.97 -6.14
N ASP A 138 11.78 -14.01 -6.76
CA ASP A 138 10.37 -14.05 -7.12
C ASP A 138 9.47 -13.86 -5.90
N MET A 139 9.81 -14.51 -4.78
CA MET A 139 9.10 -14.28 -3.51
C MET A 139 9.19 -12.83 -3.05
N SER A 140 10.37 -12.21 -3.13
CA SER A 140 10.59 -10.84 -2.69
C SER A 140 9.79 -9.84 -3.54
N GLU A 141 9.73 -10.06 -4.85
CA GLU A 141 9.01 -9.22 -5.81
C GLU A 141 7.50 -9.45 -5.72
N GLY A 142 7.07 -10.71 -5.61
CA GLY A 142 5.67 -11.10 -5.39
C GLY A 142 5.12 -10.51 -4.09
N TYR A 143 5.88 -10.58 -3.00
CA TYR A 143 5.55 -9.92 -1.74
C TYR A 143 5.43 -8.41 -1.92
N ALA A 144 6.38 -7.78 -2.61
CA ALA A 144 6.34 -6.34 -2.85
C ALA A 144 5.14 -5.91 -3.69
N ARG A 145 4.77 -6.67 -4.73
CA ARG A 145 3.58 -6.41 -5.55
C ARG A 145 2.30 -6.57 -4.75
N GLY A 146 2.14 -7.72 -4.10
CA GLY A 146 0.95 -7.99 -3.28
C GLY A 146 0.74 -6.94 -2.19
N MET A 147 1.81 -6.53 -1.51
CA MET A 147 1.76 -5.50 -0.48
C MET A 147 1.41 -4.12 -1.04
N ASN A 148 1.94 -3.75 -2.21
CA ASN A 148 1.61 -2.49 -2.86
C ASN A 148 0.12 -2.44 -3.26
N ASP A 149 -0.38 -3.51 -3.86
CA ASP A 149 -1.78 -3.65 -4.24
C ASP A 149 -2.72 -3.59 -3.03
N MET A 150 -2.40 -4.34 -1.99
CA MET A 150 -3.17 -4.35 -0.74
C MET A 150 -3.31 -2.94 -0.16
N PHE A 151 -2.22 -2.16 -0.12
CA PHE A 151 -2.26 -0.80 0.42
C PHE A 151 -2.96 0.23 -0.47
N ILE A 152 -3.21 -0.07 -1.74
CA ILE A 152 -3.96 0.82 -2.65
C ILE A 152 -5.44 0.45 -2.67
N LYS A 153 -5.76 -0.85 -2.72
CA LYS A 153 -7.15 -1.35 -2.84
C LYS A 153 -7.97 -1.09 -1.56
N ASP A 154 -9.27 -1.27 -1.67
CA ASP A 154 -10.23 -1.01 -0.59
C ASP A 154 -10.37 -2.20 0.40
N GLY A 155 -9.78 -3.35 0.09
CA GLY A 155 -9.84 -4.56 0.92
C GLY A 155 -11.09 -5.42 0.68
N THR A 156 -11.93 -5.08 -0.30
CA THR A 156 -13.08 -5.92 -0.68
C THR A 156 -12.68 -7.24 -1.35
N GLN A 157 -11.44 -7.31 -1.84
CA GLN A 157 -10.91 -8.47 -2.55
C GLN A 157 -10.55 -9.62 -1.59
N ASP A 158 -10.18 -9.30 -0.34
CA ASP A 158 -9.87 -10.29 0.69
C ASP A 158 -10.07 -9.69 2.10
N SER A 159 -11.03 -10.23 2.85
CA SER A 159 -11.34 -9.80 4.22
C SER A 159 -10.23 -10.10 5.25
N LYS A 160 -9.27 -10.94 4.88
CA LYS A 160 -8.08 -11.24 5.69
C LYS A 160 -6.94 -10.26 5.45
N GLN A 161 -6.98 -9.50 4.36
CA GLN A 161 -6.01 -8.45 4.09
C GLN A 161 -6.38 -7.15 4.81
N ALA A 162 -5.37 -6.33 5.08
CA ALA A 162 -5.60 -5.00 5.64
C ALA A 162 -6.14 -4.09 4.53
N PRO A 163 -7.31 -3.45 4.71
CA PRO A 163 -7.85 -2.54 3.70
C PRO A 163 -6.92 -1.33 3.52
N GLY A 164 -6.66 -0.98 2.26
CA GLY A 164 -5.73 0.08 1.89
C GLY A 164 -6.35 1.46 1.79
N MET A 165 -5.69 2.34 1.04
CA MET A 165 -6.04 3.76 0.91
C MET A 165 -7.49 4.00 0.47
N ARG A 166 -8.00 3.20 -0.48
CA ARG A 166 -9.36 3.36 -1.02
C ARG A 166 -10.46 3.04 -0.01
N SER A 167 -10.14 2.40 1.12
CA SER A 167 -11.10 2.25 2.23
C SER A 167 -11.24 3.50 3.10
N ILE A 168 -10.27 4.43 3.01
CA ILE A 168 -10.21 5.66 3.81
C ILE A 168 -10.58 6.88 2.97
N ILE A 169 -10.12 6.91 1.71
CA ILE A 169 -10.40 7.99 0.76
C ILE A 169 -11.50 7.50 -0.19
N LEU A 170 -12.71 8.01 0.01
CA LEU A 170 -13.90 7.62 -0.74
C LEU A 170 -14.15 8.55 -1.91
N ASN A 171 -14.73 8.02 -2.99
CA ASN A 171 -15.15 8.79 -4.16
C ASN A 171 -16.33 9.70 -3.83
N ASP A 172 -17.29 9.20 -3.05
CA ASP A 172 -18.41 9.98 -2.52
C ASP A 172 -18.36 10.00 -0.98
N PRO A 173 -17.71 11.00 -0.37
CA PRO A 173 -17.62 11.12 1.09
C PRO A 173 -18.93 11.58 1.74
N THR A 174 -19.98 11.82 0.96
CA THR A 174 -21.30 12.24 1.47
C THR A 174 -22.25 11.08 1.67
N THR A 175 -22.03 9.97 0.98
CA THR A 175 -22.76 8.71 1.23
C THR A 175 -22.46 8.20 2.64
N ALA A 176 -23.50 7.70 3.33
CA ALA A 176 -23.48 7.26 4.72
C ALA A 176 -22.53 6.06 4.93
N THR A 177 -21.24 6.35 4.98
CA THR A 177 -20.15 5.38 5.09
C THR A 177 -19.42 5.58 6.41
N VAL A 178 -19.10 4.46 7.06
CA VAL A 178 -18.40 4.44 8.33
C VAL A 178 -16.93 4.17 8.07
N VAL A 179 -16.08 5.18 8.28
CA VAL A 179 -14.63 5.06 8.07
C VAL A 179 -13.92 4.96 9.40
N GLY A 180 -13.29 3.81 9.66
CA GLY A 180 -12.62 3.53 10.92
C GLY A 180 -13.59 3.53 12.11
N GLY A 181 -14.86 3.18 11.93
CA GLY A 181 -15.86 3.19 13.02
C GLY A 181 -16.50 4.57 13.30
N ILE A 182 -16.12 5.62 12.56
CA ILE A 182 -16.76 6.94 12.66
C ILE A 182 -17.67 7.16 11.45
N ASP A 183 -18.96 7.41 11.72
CA ASP A 183 -19.95 7.76 10.71
C ASP A 183 -19.67 9.15 10.12
N GLN A 184 -19.41 9.17 8.80
CA GLN A 184 -19.15 10.40 8.05
C GLN A 184 -20.42 11.24 7.80
N GLN A 185 -21.62 10.66 7.88
CA GLN A 185 -22.86 11.41 7.77
C GLN A 185 -23.04 12.31 8.99
N ALA A 186 -22.97 11.75 10.19
CA ALA A 186 -23.04 12.49 11.44
C ALA A 186 -21.82 13.39 11.72
N ASN A 187 -20.65 13.07 11.14
CA ASN A 187 -19.39 13.78 11.40
C ASN A 187 -18.77 14.30 10.10
N THR A 188 -19.30 15.40 9.57
CA THR A 188 -18.83 16.02 8.30
C THR A 188 -17.35 16.40 8.32
N TRP A 189 -16.80 16.72 9.50
CA TRP A 189 -15.37 17.02 9.71
C TRP A 189 -14.44 15.80 9.51
N TRP A 190 -14.98 14.59 9.46
CA TRP A 190 -14.25 13.33 9.23
C TRP A 190 -14.21 12.91 7.75
N ARG A 191 -14.87 13.66 6.87
CA ARG A 191 -14.95 13.37 5.43
C ARG A 191 -13.63 13.69 4.72
N ASN A 192 -13.25 12.84 3.76
CA ASN A 192 -12.26 13.25 2.76
C ASN A 192 -12.88 14.24 1.77
N ARG A 193 -12.02 14.94 1.02
CA ARG A 193 -12.45 15.79 -0.10
C ARG A 193 -12.28 15.00 -1.39
N ALA A 194 -13.27 15.05 -2.27
CA ALA A 194 -13.28 14.34 -3.55
C ALA A 194 -13.88 15.22 -4.64
N VAL A 195 -13.21 15.25 -5.80
CA VAL A 195 -13.66 15.89 -7.04
C VAL A 195 -13.32 14.93 -8.16
N LEU A 196 -14.33 14.38 -8.85
CA LEU A 196 -14.14 13.27 -9.79
C LEU A 196 -14.30 13.67 -11.27
N SER A 197 -14.92 14.81 -11.53
CA SER A 197 -15.33 15.22 -12.89
C SER A 197 -14.71 16.55 -13.28
N ILE A 198 -13.39 16.63 -13.23
CA ILE A 198 -12.64 17.78 -13.75
C ILE A 198 -12.54 17.61 -15.25
N SER A 199 -13.12 18.54 -16.02
CA SER A 199 -13.04 18.49 -17.48
C SER A 199 -11.60 18.75 -17.95
N THR A 200 -11.15 17.98 -18.93
CA THR A 200 -9.83 18.12 -19.59
C THR A 200 -9.96 18.47 -21.07
N SER A 201 -11.16 18.80 -21.54
CA SER A 201 -11.45 19.02 -22.96
C SER A 201 -10.83 20.30 -23.54
N GLN A 202 -10.65 21.33 -22.71
CA GLN A 202 -10.08 22.63 -23.11
C GLN A 202 -8.90 22.97 -22.18
N PRO A 203 -7.66 22.59 -22.55
CA PRO A 203 -6.48 22.82 -21.71
C PRO A 203 -6.22 24.31 -21.38
N SER A 204 -6.73 25.24 -22.19
CA SER A 204 -6.64 26.69 -21.97
C SER A 204 -7.37 27.19 -20.71
N ASP A 205 -8.30 26.39 -20.17
CA ASP A 205 -9.17 26.77 -19.05
C ASP A 205 -8.53 26.49 -17.68
N LEU A 206 -7.42 25.74 -17.65
CA LEU A 206 -6.64 25.42 -16.45
C LEU A 206 -7.47 24.80 -15.31
N LEU A 207 -8.49 24.00 -15.63
CA LEU A 207 -9.45 23.49 -14.66
C LEU A 207 -8.81 22.58 -13.61
N ILE A 208 -7.82 21.76 -14.00
CA ILE A 208 -7.07 20.91 -13.06
C ILE A 208 -6.25 21.78 -12.12
N ILE A 209 -5.45 22.71 -12.65
CA ILE A 209 -4.62 23.61 -11.83
C ILE A 209 -5.47 24.44 -10.86
N ASN A 210 -6.56 25.04 -11.33
CA ASN A 210 -7.46 25.85 -10.51
C ASN A 210 -8.11 25.05 -9.38
N THR A 211 -8.49 23.80 -9.68
CA THR A 211 -9.04 22.88 -8.68
C THR A 211 -7.97 22.51 -7.64
N LEU A 212 -6.75 22.17 -8.06
CA LEU A 212 -5.63 21.86 -7.16
C LEU A 212 -5.30 23.02 -6.23
N GLU A 213 -5.30 24.25 -6.73
CA GLU A 213 -5.04 25.42 -5.90
C GLU A 213 -6.11 25.63 -4.84
N THR A 214 -7.38 25.52 -5.23
CA THR A 214 -8.52 25.67 -4.32
C THR A 214 -8.46 24.61 -3.22
N GLU A 215 -8.23 23.36 -3.59
CA GLU A 215 -8.10 22.25 -2.66
C GLU A 215 -6.87 22.39 -1.76
N ARG A 216 -5.73 22.86 -2.29
CA ARG A 216 -4.52 23.14 -1.49
C ARG A 216 -4.76 24.20 -0.44
N ARG A 217 -5.50 25.27 -0.76
CA ARG A 217 -5.87 26.33 0.20
C ARG A 217 -6.79 25.78 1.29
N GLN A 218 -7.78 24.97 0.94
CA GLN A 218 -8.67 24.33 1.91
C GLN A 218 -7.90 23.39 2.84
N LEU A 219 -7.04 22.53 2.31
CA LEU A 219 -6.22 21.64 3.13
C LEU A 219 -5.32 22.42 4.09
N ARG A 220 -4.72 23.52 3.64
CA ARG A 220 -3.91 24.41 4.49
C ARG A 220 -4.73 25.07 5.60
N ARG A 221 -5.98 25.48 5.31
CA ARG A 221 -6.89 26.07 6.31
C ARG A 221 -7.11 25.12 7.49
N PHE A 222 -7.20 23.82 7.23
CA PHE A 222 -7.36 22.79 8.26
C PHE A 222 -6.01 22.17 8.71
N GLY A 223 -4.89 22.87 8.49
CA GLY A 223 -3.56 22.49 8.99
C GLY A 223 -2.81 21.45 8.15
N GLY A 224 -3.41 20.94 7.08
CA GLY A 224 -2.81 19.99 6.15
C GLY A 224 -1.65 20.59 5.34
N ARG A 225 -0.57 19.83 5.19
CA ARG A 225 0.62 20.21 4.40
C ARG A 225 1.02 19.07 3.45
N PRO A 226 0.22 18.79 2.39
CA PRO A 226 0.55 17.74 1.45
C PRO A 226 1.89 18.03 0.77
N ARG A 227 2.77 17.01 0.71
CA ARG A 227 4.10 17.08 0.08
C ARG A 227 4.25 16.15 -1.12
N VAL A 228 3.32 15.21 -1.30
CA VAL A 228 3.36 14.19 -2.36
C VAL A 228 1.95 13.98 -2.84
N ALA A 229 1.79 13.87 -4.16
CA ALA A 229 0.59 13.41 -4.84
C ALA A 229 0.95 12.18 -5.67
N TYR A 230 0.10 11.16 -5.61
CA TYR A 230 0.21 10.00 -6.49
C TYR A 230 -0.85 10.14 -7.57
N CYS A 231 -0.45 10.03 -8.82
CA CYS A 231 -1.29 10.25 -9.99
C CYS A 231 -0.98 9.20 -11.05
N GLY A 232 -1.99 8.87 -11.86
CA GLY A 232 -1.81 8.04 -13.05
C GLY A 232 -1.21 8.86 -14.20
N SER A 233 -0.73 8.18 -15.23
CA SER A 233 -0.17 8.80 -16.44
C SER A 233 -1.16 9.75 -17.12
N GLU A 234 -2.41 9.34 -17.29
CA GLU A 234 -3.45 10.16 -17.94
C GLU A 234 -3.67 11.51 -17.24
N TRP A 235 -3.61 11.53 -15.90
CA TRP A 235 -3.73 12.76 -15.13
C TRP A 235 -2.51 13.68 -15.33
N LEU A 236 -1.31 13.11 -15.36
CA LEU A 236 -0.07 13.85 -15.62
C LEU A 236 -0.07 14.44 -17.03
N ASP A 237 -0.53 13.68 -18.02
CA ASP A 237 -0.62 14.13 -19.41
C ASP A 237 -1.60 15.29 -19.56
N ALA A 238 -2.78 15.20 -18.91
CA ALA A 238 -3.74 16.29 -18.88
C ALA A 238 -3.19 17.54 -18.21
N MET A 239 -2.50 17.40 -17.07
CA MET A 239 -1.85 18.53 -16.39
C MET A 239 -0.76 19.17 -17.26
N ASN A 240 0.06 18.36 -17.94
CA ASN A 240 1.10 18.85 -18.84
C ASN A 240 0.49 19.61 -20.04
N ALA A 241 -0.66 19.16 -20.54
CA ALA A 241 -1.38 19.86 -21.61
C ALA A 241 -1.85 21.25 -21.15
N GLU A 242 -2.39 21.39 -19.93
CA GLU A 242 -2.78 22.69 -19.37
C GLU A 242 -1.59 23.64 -19.23
N VAL A 243 -0.44 23.15 -18.71
CA VAL A 243 0.78 23.96 -18.57
C VAL A 243 1.28 24.45 -19.93
N LYS A 244 1.34 23.57 -20.93
CA LYS A 244 1.77 23.92 -22.29
C LYS A 244 0.83 24.91 -22.98
N ALA A 245 -0.48 24.85 -22.71
CA ALA A 245 -1.46 25.74 -23.32
C ALA A 245 -1.29 27.23 -22.90
N LYS A 246 -0.61 27.51 -21.79
CA LYS A 246 -0.30 28.88 -21.33
C LYS A 246 1.19 29.23 -21.40
N GLY A 247 2.06 28.25 -21.54
CA GLY A 247 3.50 28.44 -21.68
C GLY A 247 3.92 28.61 -23.14
N THR A 248 3.77 29.82 -23.66
CA THR A 248 4.60 30.35 -24.76
C THR A 248 5.51 31.43 -24.20
#